data_AF-A0A3N5R3T8-F1
#
_entry.id   AF-A0A3N5R3T8-F1
#
_cell.length_a   1.000
_cell.length_b   1.000
_cell.length_c   1.000
_cell.angle_alpha   90.00
_cell.angle_beta   90.00
_cell.angle_gamma   90.00
#
_symmetry.space_group_name_H-M   'P 1'
#
loop_
_entity.id
_entity.type
_entity.pdbx_description
1 polymer ?
#
loop_
_entity_poly.entity_id
_entity_poly.type
_entity_poly.pdbx_seq_one_letter_code
_entity_poly.pdbx_strand_id
1 'polypeptide(L)'
;MCLKARPPWPMPAETAAVGKAILKEDSPYRLIGDRLFDRCSEYDYADLYSAEGKPGISPVILSFVSVFQFMERLPDRQAAESLRMRMDWK
;
A
#
# COMPACT_ATOMS: atom_id res chain seq x y z
N MET A 1 -7.52 -17.25 4.75
CA MET A 1 -7.14 -16.56 3.49
C MET A 1 -5.77 -17.07 3.11
N CYS A 2 -5.52 -17.36 1.84
CA CYS A 2 -4.19 -17.75 1.34
C CYS A 2 -3.59 -16.65 0.48
N LEU A 3 -2.27 -16.49 0.53
CA LEU A 3 -1.59 -15.56 -0.35
C LEU A 3 -1.53 -16.17 -1.77
N LYS A 4 -2.04 -15.43 -2.74
CA LYS A 4 -1.83 -15.72 -4.16
C LYS A 4 -0.85 -14.67 -4.67
N ALA A 5 0.42 -14.85 -4.33
CA ALA A 5 1.47 -13.87 -4.59
C ALA A 5 1.49 -13.50 -6.08
N ARG A 6 1.46 -12.20 -6.35
CA ARG A 6 1.56 -11.65 -7.70
C ARG A 6 2.87 -10.86 -7.81
N PRO A 7 3.43 -10.73 -9.02
CA PRO A 7 4.48 -9.76 -9.23
C PRO A 7 3.97 -8.36 -8.83
N PRO A 8 4.86 -7.48 -8.34
CA PRO A 8 4.51 -6.10 -7.99
C PRO A 8 3.74 -5.45 -9.15
N TRP A 9 2.60 -4.83 -8.86
CA TRP A 9 1.89 -4.03 -9.84
C TRP A 9 2.55 -2.65 -9.88
N PRO A 10 3.28 -2.30 -10.96
CA PRO A 10 3.95 -1.01 -11.01
C PRO A 10 2.92 0.12 -11.02
N MET A 11 3.25 1.22 -10.34
CA MET A 11 2.40 2.41 -10.34
C MET A 11 2.16 2.89 -11.78
N PRO A 12 0.89 3.04 -12.23
CA PRO A 12 0.61 3.64 -13.53
C PRO A 12 1.27 5.02 -13.66
N ALA A 13 1.83 5.31 -14.82
CA ALA A 13 2.61 6.53 -15.04
C ALA A 13 1.77 7.80 -14.81
N GLU A 14 0.48 7.76 -15.16
CA GLU A 14 -0.48 8.83 -14.96
C GLU A 14 -0.72 9.11 -13.48
N THR A 15 -0.89 8.05 -12.66
CA THR A 15 -1.06 8.18 -11.21
C THR A 15 0.22 8.72 -10.56
N ALA A 16 1.39 8.23 -10.97
CA ALA A 16 2.67 8.73 -10.49
C ALA A 16 2.87 10.23 -10.82
N ALA A 17 2.47 10.67 -12.01
CA ALA A 17 2.54 12.07 -12.40
C ALA A 17 1.63 12.96 -11.53
N VAL A 18 0.41 12.52 -11.26
CA VAL A 18 -0.52 13.23 -10.35
C VAL A 18 0.05 13.28 -8.94
N GLY A 19 0.57 12.17 -8.41
CA GLY A 19 1.20 12.10 -7.10
C GLY A 19 2.36 13.09 -6.95
N LYS A 20 3.25 13.17 -7.96
CA LYS A 20 4.35 14.15 -7.99
C LYS A 20 3.90 15.60 -8.05
N ALA A 21 2.75 15.88 -8.69
CA ALA A 21 2.21 17.23 -8.80
C ALA A 21 1.52 17.70 -7.51
N ILE A 22 0.84 16.80 -6.78
CA ILE A 22 0.08 17.16 -5.57
C ILE A 22 0.91 17.02 -4.28
N LEU A 23 1.90 16.11 -4.25
CA LEU A 23 2.74 15.87 -3.07
C LEU A 23 4.07 16.62 -3.18
N LYS A 24 4.37 17.41 -2.14
CA LYS A 24 5.71 17.97 -1.93
C LYS A 24 6.75 16.85 -1.83
N GLU A 25 7.98 17.15 -2.21
CA GLU A 25 9.09 16.18 -2.19
C GLU A 25 9.41 15.65 -0.79
N ASP A 26 9.16 16.45 0.24
CA ASP A 26 9.34 16.10 1.64
C ASP A 26 8.09 15.46 2.28
N SER A 27 7.02 15.25 1.50
CA SER A 27 5.83 14.57 1.99
C SER A 27 6.16 13.14 2.42
N PRO A 28 5.78 12.72 3.65
CA PRO A 28 5.99 11.35 4.10
C PRO A 28 5.39 10.31 3.15
N TYR A 29 4.20 10.56 2.58
CA TYR A 29 3.55 9.63 1.64
C TYR A 29 4.38 9.43 0.38
N ARG A 30 4.93 10.52 -0.18
CA ARG A 30 5.78 10.47 -1.36
C ARG A 30 7.09 9.74 -1.08
N LEU A 31 7.74 10.06 0.05
CA LEU A 31 8.98 9.39 0.44
C LEU A 31 8.78 7.89 0.70
N ILE A 32 7.66 7.51 1.31
CA ILE A 32 7.30 6.10 1.54
C ILE A 32 7.06 5.39 0.21
N GLY A 33 6.24 5.96 -0.68
CA GLY A 33 5.98 5.40 -2.01
C GLY A 33 7.25 5.24 -2.84
N ASP A 34 8.03 6.31 -2.99
CA ASP A 34 9.23 6.35 -3.85
C ASP A 34 10.37 5.45 -3.35
N ARG A 35 10.46 5.18 -2.03
CA ARG A 35 11.61 4.47 -1.45
C ARG A 35 11.30 3.07 -0.96
N LEU A 36 10.07 2.79 -0.53
CA LEU A 36 9.74 1.54 0.16
C LEU A 36 8.88 0.60 -0.68
N PHE A 37 7.98 1.11 -1.53
CA PHE A 37 7.03 0.26 -2.25
C PHE A 37 7.73 -0.81 -3.10
N ASP A 38 8.69 -0.41 -3.92
CA ASP A 38 9.45 -1.31 -4.80
C ASP A 38 10.38 -2.29 -4.04
N ARG A 39 10.60 -2.08 -2.74
CA ARG A 39 11.44 -2.95 -1.91
C ARG A 39 10.65 -4.06 -1.21
N CYS A 40 9.33 -3.97 -1.16
CA CYS A 40 8.49 -4.92 -0.47
C CYS A 40 8.00 -5.99 -1.46
N SER A 41 8.37 -7.24 -1.21
CA SER A 41 7.87 -8.38 -1.98
C SER A 41 6.73 -9.07 -1.23
N GLU A 42 5.66 -9.45 -1.91
CA GLU A 42 4.60 -10.24 -1.27
C GLU A 42 5.12 -11.59 -0.75
N TYR A 43 6.17 -12.13 -1.38
CA TYR A 43 6.78 -13.39 -0.98
C TYR A 43 7.41 -13.33 0.42
N ASP A 44 7.86 -12.15 0.87
CA ASP A 44 8.45 -11.95 2.20
C ASP A 44 7.42 -12.12 3.33
N TYR A 45 6.12 -12.15 3.00
CA TYR A 45 5.00 -12.25 3.94
C TYR A 45 4.23 -13.57 3.78
N ALA A 46 4.72 -14.50 2.95
CA ALA A 46 3.97 -15.71 2.59
C ALA A 46 3.64 -16.60 3.80
N ASP A 47 4.50 -16.59 4.82
CA ASP A 47 4.36 -17.31 6.08
C ASP A 47 3.24 -16.76 6.99
N LEU A 48 2.79 -15.51 6.77
CA LEU A 48 1.67 -14.90 7.50
C LEU A 48 0.30 -15.36 6.98
N TYR A 49 0.26 -16.08 5.85
CA TYR A 49 -0.98 -16.55 5.23
C TYR A 49 -1.08 -18.07 5.29
N SER A 50 -2.32 -18.57 5.34
CA SER A 50 -2.56 -20.01 5.21
C SER A 50 -2.12 -20.50 3.83
N ALA A 51 -1.57 -21.72 3.74
CA ALA A 51 -1.25 -22.35 2.46
C ALA A 51 -2.52 -22.54 1.58
N GLU A 52 -3.66 -22.78 2.22
CA GLU A 52 -4.93 -23.06 1.56
C GLU A 52 -6.04 -22.07 1.94
N GLY A 53 -7.02 -21.92 1.05
CA GLY A 53 -8.22 -21.10 1.26
C GLY A 53 -8.47 -20.07 0.15
N LYS A 54 -9.39 -19.14 0.42
CA LYS A 54 -9.72 -18.04 -0.52
C LYS A 54 -8.56 -17.04 -0.65
N PRO A 55 -8.40 -16.39 -1.82
CA PRO A 55 -7.37 -15.36 -2.02
C PRO A 55 -7.43 -14.26 -0.97
N GLY A 56 -6.28 -13.97 -0.36
CA GLY A 56 -6.09 -12.86 0.55
C GLY A 56 -5.89 -11.52 -0.16
N ILE A 57 -5.92 -10.44 0.63
CA ILE A 57 -5.47 -9.11 0.19
C ILE A 57 -3.94 -9.09 0.21
N SER A 58 -3.33 -8.30 -0.67
CA SER A 58 -1.89 -8.06 -0.70
C SER A 58 -1.34 -7.63 0.66
N PRO A 59 -0.33 -8.33 1.23
CA PRO A 59 0.28 -7.96 2.49
C PRO A 59 1.08 -6.66 2.40
N VAL A 60 1.65 -6.37 1.24
CA VAL A 60 2.40 -5.12 0.98
C VAL A 60 1.44 -3.93 1.08
N ILE A 61 0.30 -3.99 0.38
CA ILE A 61 -0.73 -2.94 0.44
C ILE A 61 -1.25 -2.79 1.87
N LEU A 62 -1.58 -3.90 2.56
CA LEU A 62 -2.05 -3.84 3.95
C LEU A 62 -1.02 -3.18 4.86
N SER A 63 0.27 -3.48 4.70
CA SER A 63 1.34 -2.89 5.50
C SER A 63 1.39 -1.36 5.33
N PHE A 64 1.34 -0.85 4.09
CA PHE A 64 1.34 0.59 3.84
C PHE A 64 0.08 1.28 4.37
N VAL A 65 -1.09 0.66 4.19
CA VAL A 65 -2.35 1.17 4.75
C VAL A 65 -2.30 1.25 6.27
N SER A 66 -1.75 0.23 6.93
CA SER A 66 -1.57 0.22 8.39
C SER A 66 -0.59 1.30 8.85
N VAL A 67 0.50 1.54 8.11
CA VAL A 67 1.44 2.63 8.41
C VAL A 67 0.75 3.99 8.31
N PHE A 68 0.04 4.26 7.21
CA PHE A 68 -0.67 5.54 7.03
C PHE A 68 -1.79 5.72 8.04
N GLN A 69 -2.55 4.66 8.34
CA GLN A 69 -3.54 4.64 9.40
C GLN A 69 -2.93 5.04 10.75
N PHE A 70 -1.79 4.45 11.11
CA PHE A 70 -1.11 4.76 12.36
C PHE A 70 -0.60 6.21 12.40
N MET A 71 0.06 6.66 11.34
CA MET A 71 0.58 8.03 11.21
C MET A 71 -0.52 9.07 11.40
N GLU A 72 -1.72 8.78 10.89
CA GLU A 72 -2.87 9.68 10.93
C GLU A 72 -3.84 9.43 12.09
N ARG A 73 -3.58 8.42 12.93
CA ARG A 73 -4.44 8.01 14.05
C ARG A 73 -5.89 7.72 13.62
N LEU A 74 -6.04 7.07 12.47
CA LEU A 74 -7.36 6.76 11.91
C LEU A 74 -7.90 5.43 12.47
N PRO A 75 -9.21 5.33 12.76
CA PRO A 75 -9.85 4.04 12.96
C PRO A 75 -9.94 3.27 11.64
N ASP A 76 -10.04 1.93 11.72
CA ASP A 76 -9.99 1.03 10.55
C ASP A 76 -10.96 1.43 9.42
N ARG A 77 -12.20 1.82 9.76
CA ARG A 77 -13.19 2.25 8.78
C ARG A 77 -12.76 3.53 8.04
N GLN A 78 -12.16 4.48 8.74
CA GLN A 78 -11.68 5.72 8.12
C GLN A 78 -10.41 5.48 7.31
N ALA A 79 -9.55 4.56 7.73
CA ALA A 79 -8.39 4.15 6.93
C ALA A 79 -8.83 3.47 5.62
N ALA A 80 -9.84 2.61 5.67
CA ALA A 80 -10.41 1.98 4.47
C ALA A 80 -11.05 3.02 3.52
N GLU A 81 -11.80 3.99 4.04
CA GLU A 81 -12.35 5.09 3.24
C GLU A 81 -11.24 6.00 2.67
N SER A 82 -10.19 6.27 3.46
CA SER A 82 -9.03 7.05 3.01
C SER A 82 -8.34 6.35 1.85
N LEU A 83 -8.03 5.06 1.96
CA LEU A 83 -7.44 4.29 0.86
C LEU A 83 -8.28 4.36 -0.43
N ARG A 84 -9.60 4.48 -0.32
CA ARG A 84 -10.49 4.59 -1.49
C ARG A 84 -10.48 5.99 -2.12
N MET A 85 -10.53 7.03 -1.29
CA MET A 85 -10.84 8.40 -1.74
C MET A 85 -9.60 9.28 -1.89
N ARG A 86 -8.50 8.95 -1.21
CA ARG A 86 -7.31 9.79 -1.11
C ARG A 86 -6.24 9.39 -2.11
N MET A 87 -5.93 10.33 -3.00
CA MET A 87 -4.88 10.17 -4.01
C MET A 87 -3.48 10.19 -3.40
N ASP A 88 -3.29 10.88 -2.27
CA ASP A 88 -2.01 10.90 -1.56
C ASP A 88 -1.65 9.57 -0.90
N TRP A 89 -2.58 8.62 -0.83
CA TRP A 89 -2.35 7.23 -0.37
C TRP A 89 -2.11 6.26 -1.55
N LYS A 90 -2.03 6.74 -2.78
CA LYS A 90 -1.71 5.96 -3.98
C LYS A 90 -0.25 6.16 -4.32
#